data_AF-A0A4Z0RWA4-F1
#
_entry.id   AF-A0A4Z0RWA4-F1
#
_cell.length_a   1.000
_cell.length_b   1.000
_cell.length_c   1.000
_cell.angle_alpha   90.00
_cell.angle_beta   90.00
_cell.angle_gamma   90.00
#
_symmetry.space_group_name_H-M   'P 1'
#
loop_
_entity.id
_entity.type
_entity.pdbx_description
1 polymer ?
#
loop_
_entity_poly.entity_id
_entity_poly.type
_entity_poly.pdbx_seq_one_letter_code
_entity_poly.pdbx_strand_id
1 'polypeptide(L)'
;MLSFKHLTTNFMVRRLLIDHTLLFPRLIWLFAPMVLVVNGFSPAMLALIYIAMYLMYVFAGAIYFLLAQVYLRPFPEAFACYVKTWYVTLLLPAYKFLLSWVLLLALLNRSKSRKWQGRGIRDELSAIRETIRRDTKHIIKSEESK
;
A
#
# COMPACT_ATOMS: atom_id res chain seq x y z
N MET A 1 -9.68 -21.80 -3.05
CA MET A 1 -8.22 -21.87 -3.23
C MET A 1 -7.87 -21.05 -4.47
N LEU A 2 -7.13 -19.94 -4.33
CA LEU A 2 -6.76 -19.07 -5.45
C LEU A 2 -5.64 -19.72 -6.27
N SER A 3 -5.93 -20.06 -7.52
CA SER A 3 -4.96 -20.63 -8.47
C SER A 3 -3.99 -19.56 -8.97
N PHE A 4 -2.68 -19.88 -9.04
CA PHE A 4 -1.60 -18.97 -9.44
C PHE A 4 -1.81 -18.31 -10.81
N LYS A 5 -2.56 -18.96 -11.70
CA LYS A 5 -2.94 -18.40 -13.00
C LYS A 5 -3.87 -17.18 -12.87
N HIS A 6 -4.74 -17.14 -11.86
CA HIS A 6 -5.68 -16.03 -11.65
C HIS A 6 -5.00 -14.77 -11.08
N LEU A 7 -3.83 -14.91 -10.43
CA LEU A 7 -3.03 -13.79 -9.91
C LEU A 7 -2.38 -12.96 -11.03
N THR A 8 -2.07 -13.57 -12.18
CA THR A 8 -1.33 -12.91 -13.28
C THR A 8 -2.24 -12.48 -14.44
N THR A 9 -3.37 -13.15 -14.66
CA THR A 9 -4.34 -12.82 -15.71
C THR A 9 -5.26 -11.66 -15.31
N ASN A 10 -5.60 -11.54 -14.03
CA ASN A 10 -6.51 -10.50 -13.58
C ASN A 10 -5.77 -9.17 -13.42
N PHE A 11 -6.08 -8.18 -14.27
CA PHE A 11 -5.43 -6.87 -14.29
C PHE A 11 -5.48 -6.17 -12.92
N MET A 12 -6.60 -6.27 -12.21
CA MET A 12 -6.77 -5.67 -10.87
C MET A 12 -5.81 -6.30 -9.86
N VAL A 13 -5.72 -7.62 -9.83
CA VAL A 13 -4.85 -8.35 -8.89
C VAL A 13 -3.38 -8.07 -9.20
N ARG A 14 -2.99 -8.07 -10.48
CA ARG A 14 -1.62 -7.74 -10.91
C ARG A 14 -1.25 -6.31 -10.54
N ARG A 15 -2.14 -5.35 -10.78
CA ARG A 15 -1.90 -3.94 -10.45
C ARG A 15 -1.82 -3.72 -8.94
N LEU A 16 -2.68 -4.39 -8.16
CA LEU A 16 -2.61 -4.36 -6.69
C LEU A 16 -1.29 -4.94 -6.18
N LEU A 17 -0.85 -6.08 -6.74
CA LEU A 17 0.38 -6.74 -6.32
C LEU A 17 1.63 -5.92 -6.69
N ILE A 18 1.63 -5.32 -7.88
CA ILE A 18 2.67 -4.37 -8.30
C ILE A 18 2.69 -3.16 -7.35
N ASP A 19 1.54 -2.57 -7.03
CA ASP A 19 1.50 -1.40 -6.15
C ASP A 19 1.97 -1.74 -4.72
N HIS A 20 1.60 -2.91 -4.21
CA HIS A 20 1.98 -3.36 -2.87
C HIS A 20 3.43 -3.87 -2.75
N THR A 21 3.98 -4.47 -3.81
CA THR A 21 5.41 -4.83 -3.86
C THR A 21 6.30 -3.64 -4.17
N LEU A 22 5.80 -2.61 -4.87
CA LEU A 22 6.51 -1.34 -5.05
C LEU A 22 6.42 -0.40 -3.83
N LEU A 23 5.52 -0.68 -2.88
CA LEU A 23 5.55 -0.07 -1.54
C LEU A 23 6.73 -0.58 -0.70
N PHE A 24 7.19 -1.81 -0.93
CA PHE A 24 8.28 -2.43 -0.16
C PHE A 24 9.64 -1.71 -0.34
N PRO A 25 10.08 -1.31 -1.55
CA PRO A 25 11.26 -0.46 -1.74
C PRO A 25 11.20 0.84 -0.93
N ARG A 26 10.03 1.48 -0.82
CA ARG A 26 9.87 2.70 -0.01
C ARG A 26 10.14 2.46 1.48
N LEU A 27 9.78 1.28 1.99
CA LEU A 27 10.09 0.88 3.37
C LEU A 27 11.58 0.63 3.56
N ILE A 28 12.24 -0.05 2.60
CA ILE A 28 13.69 -0.26 2.65
C ILE A 28 14.41 1.09 2.77
N TRP A 29 14.06 2.07 1.95
CA TRP A 29 14.70 3.39 1.99
C TRP A 29 14.49 4.16 3.28
N LEU A 30 13.46 3.84 4.06
CA LEU A 30 13.20 4.46 5.36
C LEU A 30 14.09 3.86 6.46
N PHE A 31 14.34 2.55 6.41
CA PHE A 31 15.10 1.83 7.43
C PHE A 31 16.58 1.62 7.09
N ALA A 32 16.94 1.68 5.80
CA ALA A 32 18.31 1.50 5.32
C ALA A 32 19.34 2.41 6.01
N PRO A 33 19.09 3.70 6.26
CA PRO A 33 20.07 4.56 6.94
C PRO A 33 20.35 4.11 8.36
N MET A 34 19.31 3.68 9.09
CA MET A 34 19.46 3.21 10.46
C MET A 34 20.37 1.98 10.50
N VAL A 35 20.18 1.05 9.57
CA VAL A 35 21.02 -0.14 9.42
C VAL A 35 22.45 0.23 8.97
N LEU A 36 22.61 1.13 8.01
CA LEU A 36 23.91 1.53 7.47
C LEU A 36 24.76 2.28 8.51
N VAL A 37 24.16 3.16 9.31
CA VAL A 37 24.85 3.84 10.42
C VAL A 37 25.34 2.84 11.46
N VAL A 38 24.53 1.84 11.82
CA VAL A 38 24.94 0.76 12.75
C VAL A 38 26.10 -0.08 12.18
N ASN A 39 26.16 -0.24 10.85
CA ASN A 39 27.28 -0.89 10.17
C ASN A 39 28.52 0.01 9.98
N GLY A 40 28.53 1.22 10.56
CA GLY A 40 29.69 2.11 10.54
C GLY A 40 29.86 2.96 9.28
N PHE A 41 28.82 3.09 8.44
CA PHE A 41 28.88 4.00 7.29
C PHE A 41 28.87 5.46 7.73
N SER A 42 29.73 6.27 7.10
CA SER A 42 29.78 7.72 7.35
C SER A 42 28.44 8.39 7.02
N PRO A 43 27.88 9.22 7.92
CA PRO A 43 26.68 10.01 7.65
C PRO A 43 26.78 10.89 6.40
N ALA A 44 27.99 11.34 6.05
CA ALA A 44 28.23 12.13 4.84
C ALA A 44 27.97 11.31 3.55
N MET A 45 28.34 10.03 3.56
CA MET A 45 28.07 9.12 2.44
C MET A 45 26.56 8.86 2.28
N LEU A 46 25.86 8.69 3.40
CA LEU A 46 24.40 8.55 3.42
C LEU A 46 23.70 9.78 2.85
N ALA A 47 24.13 10.98 3.23
CA ALA A 47 23.60 12.23 2.70
C ALA A 47 23.79 12.32 1.17
N LEU A 48 24.98 11.93 0.67
CA LEU A 48 25.26 11.92 -0.76
C LEU A 48 24.33 10.97 -1.54
N ILE A 49 24.10 9.77 -1.03
CA ILE A 49 23.18 8.79 -1.63
C ILE A 49 21.77 9.36 -1.69
N TYR A 50 21.31 10.01 -0.61
CA TYR A 50 19.98 10.63 -0.58
C TYR A 50 19.82 11.77 -1.58
N ILE A 51 20.86 12.60 -1.74
CA ILE A 51 20.87 13.67 -2.75
C ILE A 51 20.83 13.07 -4.15
N ALA A 52 21.65 12.05 -4.42
CA ALA A 52 21.67 11.38 -5.73
C ALA A 52 20.31 10.74 -6.06
N MET A 53 19.69 10.09 -5.09
CA MET A 53 18.32 9.56 -5.24
C MET A 53 17.31 10.67 -5.53
N TYR A 54 17.35 11.77 -4.78
CA TYR A 54 16.43 12.88 -4.98
C TYR A 54 16.54 13.44 -6.42
N LEU A 55 17.76 13.63 -6.91
CA LEU A 55 18.00 14.04 -8.30
C LEU A 55 17.44 13.04 -9.31
N MET A 56 17.61 11.74 -9.07
CA MET A 56 17.06 10.71 -9.95
C MET A 56 15.52 10.72 -9.97
N TYR A 57 14.87 10.98 -8.83
CA TYR A 57 13.41 11.14 -8.78
C TYR A 57 12.92 12.42 -9.49
N VAL A 58 13.63 13.53 -9.34
CA VAL A 58 13.34 14.76 -10.07
C VAL A 58 13.49 14.52 -11.58
N PHE A 59 14.54 13.81 -12.00
CA PHE A 59 14.75 13.43 -13.40
C PHE A 59 13.61 12.58 -13.95
N ALA A 60 13.20 11.53 -13.23
CA ALA A 60 12.03 10.73 -13.61
C ALA A 60 10.75 11.58 -13.68
N GLY A 61 10.53 12.48 -12.71
CA GLY A 61 9.43 13.43 -12.72
C GLY A 61 9.46 14.36 -13.93
N ALA A 62 10.64 14.82 -14.35
CA ALA A 62 10.81 15.65 -15.54
C ALA A 62 10.41 14.90 -16.82
N ILE A 63 10.76 13.61 -16.93
CA ILE A 63 10.31 12.77 -18.05
C ILE A 63 8.77 12.67 -18.07
N TYR A 64 8.14 12.44 -16.92
CA TYR A 64 6.67 12.41 -16.83
C TYR A 64 6.04 13.76 -17.18
N PHE A 65 6.68 14.87 -16.79
CA PHE A 65 6.24 16.21 -17.11
C PHE A 65 6.29 16.46 -18.62
N LEU A 66 7.37 16.06 -19.30
CA LEU A 66 7.46 16.10 -20.78
C LEU A 66 6.41 15.23 -21.45
N LEU A 67 6.15 14.03 -20.90
CA LEU A 67 5.13 13.12 -21.44
C LEU A 67 3.73 13.73 -21.31
N ALA A 68 3.42 14.33 -20.17
CA ALA A 68 2.16 15.03 -19.94
C ALA A 68 2.00 16.22 -20.89
N GLN A 69 3.08 16.98 -21.16
CA GLN A 69 3.06 18.05 -22.15
C GLN A 69 2.68 17.55 -23.55
N VAL A 70 3.24 16.41 -23.99
CA VAL A 70 2.88 15.78 -25.28
C VAL A 70 1.40 15.38 -25.29
N TYR A 71 0.90 14.82 -24.20
CA TYR A 71 -0.50 14.41 -24.05
C TYR A 71 -1.47 15.59 -24.04
N LEU A 72 -1.08 16.73 -23.47
CA LEU A 72 -1.91 17.94 -23.35
C LEU A 72 -1.85 18.86 -24.57
N ARG A 73 -1.01 18.59 -25.58
CA ARG A 73 -0.93 19.40 -26.82
C ARG A 73 -2.29 19.72 -27.48
N PRO A 74 -3.29 18.82 -27.50
CA PRO A 74 -4.59 19.13 -28.08
C PRO A 74 -5.42 20.17 -27.31
N PHE A 75 -5.04 20.49 -26.06
CA PHE A 75 -5.80 21.37 -25.15
C PHE A 75 -4.93 22.56 -24.70
N PRO A 76 -4.92 23.68 -25.44
CA PRO A 76 -3.97 24.78 -25.22
C PRO A 76 -4.13 25.48 -23.86
N GLU A 77 -5.37 25.62 -23.36
CA GLU A 77 -5.63 26.24 -22.04
C GLU A 77 -5.05 25.40 -20.89
N ALA A 78 -5.29 24.09 -20.92
CA ALA A 78 -4.77 23.16 -19.92
C ALA A 78 -3.24 23.05 -20.00
N PHE A 79 -2.67 23.06 -21.22
CA PHE A 79 -1.23 23.04 -21.43
C PHE A 79 -0.52 24.24 -20.80
N ALA A 80 -1.01 25.47 -21.06
CA ALA A 80 -0.40 26.68 -20.51
C ALA A 80 -0.39 26.69 -18.97
N CYS A 81 -1.49 26.25 -18.36
CA CYS A 81 -1.60 26.11 -16.90
C CYS A 81 -0.61 25.06 -16.35
N TYR A 82 -0.50 23.91 -17.03
CA TYR A 82 0.40 22.82 -16.63
C TYR A 82 1.88 23.23 -16.71
N VAL A 83 2.29 23.92 -17.78
CA VAL A 83 3.68 24.38 -17.97
C VAL A 83 4.10 25.38 -16.89
N LYS A 84 3.20 26.27 -16.47
CA LYS A 84 3.44 27.23 -15.38
C LYS A 84 3.79 26.54 -14.05
N THR A 85 3.37 25.29 -13.89
CA THR A 85 3.46 24.52 -12.64
C THR A 85 4.71 23.61 -12.60
N TRP A 86 5.71 23.86 -13.44
CA TRP A 86 6.94 23.05 -13.53
C TRP A 86 7.68 22.84 -12.20
N TYR A 87 7.63 23.83 -11.30
CA TYR A 87 8.26 23.77 -9.98
C TYR A 87 7.70 22.63 -9.11
N VAL A 88 6.45 22.21 -9.36
CA VAL A 88 5.84 21.07 -8.67
C VAL A 88 6.60 19.79 -8.96
N THR A 89 7.15 19.62 -10.17
CA THR A 89 7.95 18.43 -10.52
C THR A 89 9.19 18.29 -9.65
N LEU A 90 9.80 19.41 -9.25
CA LEU A 90 10.97 19.43 -8.36
C LEU A 90 10.56 19.23 -6.89
N LEU A 91 9.44 19.81 -6.46
CA LEU A 91 8.97 19.72 -5.08
C LEU A 91 8.29 18.38 -4.76
N LEU A 92 7.72 17.71 -5.77
CA LEU A 92 6.93 16.49 -5.62
C LEU A 92 7.68 15.33 -4.94
N PRO A 93 8.95 15.02 -5.27
CA PRO A 93 9.70 13.98 -4.57
C PRO A 93 9.88 14.30 -3.08
N ALA A 94 10.14 15.56 -2.72
CA ALA A 94 10.28 15.98 -1.33
C ALA A 94 8.95 15.88 -0.57
N TYR A 95 7.85 16.29 -1.19
CA TYR A 95 6.51 16.14 -0.63
C TYR A 95 6.16 14.66 -0.38
N LYS A 96 6.43 13.78 -1.35
CA LYS A 96 6.21 12.33 -1.20
C LYS A 96 7.08 11.71 -0.11
N PHE A 97 8.29 12.23 0.08
CA PHE A 97 9.15 11.81 1.18
C PHE A 97 8.54 12.16 2.55
N LEU A 98 8.08 13.40 2.74
CA LEU A 98 7.40 13.82 3.97
C LEU A 98 6.10 13.03 4.23
N LEU A 99 5.28 12.84 3.19
CA LEU A 99 4.07 12.02 3.29
C LEU A 99 4.37 10.58 3.72
N SER A 100 5.53 10.04 3.36
CA SER A 100 5.92 8.68 3.76
C SER A 100 6.13 8.57 5.27
N TRP A 101 6.67 9.62 5.92
CA TRP A 101 6.81 9.69 7.38
C TRP A 101 5.46 9.85 8.08
N VAL A 102 4.59 10.71 7.56
CA VAL A 102 3.23 10.87 8.09
C VAL A 102 2.44 9.56 7.97
N LEU A 103 2.58 8.87 6.84
CA LEU A 103 1.95 7.56 6.63
C LEU A 103 2.50 6.52 7.59
N LEU A 104 3.82 6.50 7.85
CA LEU A 104 4.41 5.62 8.85
C LEU A 104 3.80 5.86 10.24
N LEU A 105 3.73 7.12 10.68
CA LEU A 105 3.12 7.48 11.96
C LEU A 105 1.63 7.11 12.01
N ALA A 106 0.89 7.29 10.91
CA ALA A 106 -0.50 6.89 10.82
C ALA A 106 -0.69 5.36 10.87
N LEU A 107 0.23 4.59 10.29
CA LEU A 107 0.25 3.13 10.37
C LEU A 107 0.60 2.63 11.77
N LEU A 108 1.56 3.28 12.45
CA LEU A 108 1.95 2.98 13.82
C LEU A 108 0.85 3.37 14.83
N ASN A 109 0.20 4.53 14.61
CA ASN A 109 -0.89 5.04 15.43
C ASN A 109 -2.26 4.45 15.05
N ARG A 110 -2.29 3.44 14.18
CA ARG A 110 -3.52 2.69 13.90
C ARG A 110 -3.89 1.95 15.19
N SER A 111 -4.82 2.53 15.94
CA SER A 111 -5.34 1.93 17.17
C SER A 111 -5.85 0.51 16.89
N LYS A 112 -5.57 -0.43 17.81
CA LYS A 112 -6.20 -1.75 17.85
C LYS A 112 -7.70 -1.69 18.22
N SER A 113 -8.33 -0.51 18.18
CA SER A 113 -9.70 -0.32 18.66
C SER A 113 -10.76 -0.85 17.70
N ARG A 114 -10.40 -1.16 16.45
CA ARG A 114 -11.21 -2.07 15.63
C ARG A 114 -10.80 -3.50 15.97
N LYS A 115 -11.31 -4.00 17.11
CA LYS A 115 -11.45 -5.44 17.32
C LYS A 115 -12.14 -5.97 16.06
N TRP A 116 -11.41 -6.70 15.24
CA TRP A 116 -12.01 -7.50 14.19
C TRP A 116 -13.10 -8.32 14.88
N GLN A 117 -14.38 -8.03 14.60
CA GLN A 117 -15.53 -8.74 15.18
C GLN A 117 -15.68 -10.15 14.61
N GLY A 118 -14.64 -10.70 13.98
CA GLY A 118 -14.54 -12.13 13.73
C GLY A 118 -14.29 -12.80 15.06
N ARG A 119 -15.29 -13.56 15.49
CA ARG A 119 -15.16 -14.56 16.55
C ARG A 119 -13.92 -15.41 16.24
N GLY A 120 -13.16 -15.79 17.27
CA GLY A 120 -12.04 -16.70 17.04
C GLY A 120 -12.55 -17.99 16.40
N ILE A 121 -11.72 -18.68 15.63
CA ILE A 121 -12.10 -19.96 14.98
C ILE A 121 -12.72 -20.94 16.00
N ARG A 122 -12.28 -20.89 17.26
CA ARG A 122 -12.84 -21.67 18.38
C ARG A 122 -14.25 -21.26 18.76
N ASP A 123 -14.54 -19.96 18.77
CA ASP A 123 -15.86 -19.41 19.08
C ASP A 123 -16.86 -19.64 17.94
N GLU A 124 -16.38 -19.70 16.70
CA GLU A 124 -17.20 -20.10 15.55
C GLU A 124 -17.49 -21.61 15.57
N LEU A 125 -16.49 -22.44 15.90
CA LEU A 125 -16.67 -23.89 16.01
C LEU A 125 -17.65 -24.28 17.12
N SER A 126 -17.61 -23.59 18.26
CA SER A 126 -18.54 -23.83 19.36
C SER A 126 -19.97 -23.44 18.98
N ALA A 127 -20.16 -22.31 18.31
CA ALA A 127 -21.46 -21.87 17.81
C ALA A 127 -22.04 -22.85 16.77
N ILE A 128 -21.22 -23.37 15.84
CA ILE A 128 -21.64 -24.37 14.85
C ILE A 128 -22.08 -25.65 15.55
N ARG A 129 -21.29 -26.13 16.52
CA ARG A 129 -21.61 -27.35 17.28
C ARG A 129 -22.93 -27.21 18.05
N GLU A 130 -23.18 -26.02 18.60
CA GLU A 130 -24.41 -25.75 19.35
C GLU A 130 -25.64 -25.70 18.43
N THR A 131 -25.52 -25.09 17.24
CA THR A 131 -26.58 -25.08 16.22
C THR A 131 -26.92 -26.49 15.76
N ILE A 132 -25.92 -27.31 15.41
CA ILE A 132 -26.13 -28.71 15.00
C ILE A 132 -26.85 -29.49 16.12
N ARG A 133 -26.44 -29.30 17.38
CA ARG A 133 -27.08 -29.96 18.52
C ARG A 133 -28.54 -29.52 18.71
N ARG A 134 -28.86 -28.26 18.46
CA ARG A 134 -30.23 -27.74 18.51
C ARG A 134 -31.09 -28.30 17.38
N ASP A 135 -30.55 -28.37 16.17
CA ASP A 135 -31.28 -28.89 15.01
C ASP A 135 -31.56 -30.39 15.14
N THR A 136 -30.59 -31.19 15.60
CA THR A 136 -30.80 -32.61 15.87
C THR A 136 -31.86 -32.84 16.94
N LYS A 137 -31.88 -32.04 18.00
CA LYS A 137 -32.94 -32.12 19.03
C LYS A 137 -34.32 -31.73 18.49
N HIS A 138 -34.39 -30.75 17.60
CA HIS A 138 -35.65 -30.35 16.98
C HIS A 138 -36.21 -31.44 16.06
N ILE A 139 -35.34 -32.11 15.30
CA ILE A 139 -35.73 -33.22 14.40
C ILE A 139 -36.24 -34.43 15.21
N ILE A 140 -35.51 -34.85 16.25
CA ILE A 140 -35.93 -35.98 17.09
C ILE A 140 -37.28 -35.71 17.78
N LYS A 141 -37.48 -34.48 18.28
CA LYS A 141 -38.76 -34.08 18.88
C LYS A 141 -39.91 -34.01 17.87
N SER A 142 -39.62 -33.73 16.60
CA SER A 142 -40.63 -33.75 15.53
C SER A 142 -41.04 -35.16 15.10
N GLU A 143 -40.17 -36.16 15.31
CA GLU A 143 -40.49 -37.58 15.07
C GLU A 143 -41.30 -38.20 16.20
N GLU A 144 -41.08 -37.82 17.47
CA GLU A 144 -41.88 -38.29 18.63
C GLU A 144 -43.32 -37.73 18.69
N SER A 145 -43.63 -36.70 17.88
CA SER A 145 -44.96 -36.08 17.83
C SER A 145 -45.87 -36.63 16.71
N LYS A 146 -45.45 -37.69 16.01
CA LYS A 146 -46.25 -38.46 15.05
C LYS A 146 -46.61 -39.83 15.63
#